data_AF-A0A2V6D3V4-F1
#
_entry.id   AF-A0A2V6D3V4-F1
#
_cell.length_a   1.000
_cell.length_b   1.000
_cell.length_c   1.000
_cell.angle_alpha   90.00
_cell.angle_beta   90.00
_cell.angle_gamma   90.00
#
_symmetry.space_group_name_H-M   'P 1'
#
loop_
_entity.id
_entity.type
_entity.pdbx_description
1 polymer ?
#
loop_
_entity_poly.entity_id
_entity_poly.type
_entity_poly.pdbx_seq_one_letter_code
_entity_poly.pdbx_strand_id
1 'polypeptide(L)'
;MLELVRSFQSPAFTAALRRVLSLPDGADAAKIREVLGPDGEDAVYLVSLTWESLGVLVFRREVTLDLVDDFFSGPLIISWQKLKDYPQEWRRILKPDTGNECFHWLAERMVDRERSAPPVPAYIAHRDWRDGI
;
A
#
# COMPACT_ATOMS: atom_id res chain seq x y z
N MET A 1 -3.26 10.53 14.90
CA MET A 1 -2.13 9.70 14.44
C MET A 1 -2.27 8.25 14.89
N LEU A 2 -2.23 7.93 16.20
CA LEU A 2 -2.39 6.54 16.68
C LEU A 2 -3.72 5.88 16.26
N GLU A 3 -4.82 6.64 16.24
CA GLU A 3 -6.12 6.12 15.79
C GLU A 3 -6.15 5.83 14.28
N LEU A 4 -5.41 6.59 13.48
CA LEU A 4 -5.24 6.31 12.05
C LEU A 4 -4.49 4.98 11.88
N VAL A 5 -3.34 4.83 12.55
CA VAL A 5 -2.55 3.59 12.54
C VAL A 5 -3.39 2.38 12.98
N ARG A 6 -4.20 2.53 14.03
CA ARG A 6 -5.13 1.48 14.49
C ARG A 6 -6.15 1.08 13.42
N SER A 7 -6.70 2.04 12.67
CA SER A 7 -7.64 1.73 11.59
C SER A 7 -7.01 0.90 10.46
N PHE A 8 -5.71 1.10 10.19
CA PHE A 8 -4.94 0.34 9.19
C PHE A 8 -4.37 -0.99 9.71
N GLN A 9 -4.50 -1.28 11.01
CA GLN A 9 -3.99 -2.52 11.64
C GLN A 9 -5.11 -3.48 12.06
N SER A 10 -6.28 -3.38 11.43
CA SER A 10 -7.38 -4.30 11.71
C SER A 10 -7.02 -5.76 11.35
N PRO A 11 -7.60 -6.76 12.03
CA PRO A 11 -7.40 -8.17 11.68
C PRO A 11 -7.78 -8.50 10.24
N ALA A 12 -8.86 -7.89 9.74
CA ALA A 12 -9.33 -8.06 8.37
C ALA A 12 -8.31 -7.54 7.35
N PHE A 13 -7.82 -6.32 7.55
CA PHE A 13 -6.79 -5.75 6.67
C PHE A 13 -5.50 -6.57 6.74
N THR A 14 -5.06 -6.98 7.92
CA THR A 14 -3.84 -7.79 8.09
C THR A 14 -3.94 -9.13 7.36
N ALA A 15 -5.09 -9.80 7.43
CA ALA A 15 -5.34 -11.04 6.72
C ALA A 15 -5.35 -10.84 5.19
N ALA A 16 -6.01 -9.79 4.71
CA ALA A 16 -6.07 -9.45 3.29
C ALA A 16 -4.69 -9.06 2.74
N LEU A 17 -3.93 -8.22 3.46
CA LEU A 17 -2.59 -7.81 3.09
C LEU A 17 -1.67 -9.02 2.94
N ARG A 18 -1.69 -9.97 3.88
CA ARG A 18 -0.88 -11.20 3.76
C ARG A 18 -1.17 -11.98 2.48
N ARG A 19 -2.44 -12.05 2.06
CA ARG A 19 -2.85 -12.70 0.80
C ARG A 19 -2.38 -11.92 -0.41
N VAL A 20 -2.49 -10.59 -0.40
CA VAL A 20 -1.96 -9.75 -1.49
C VAL A 20 -0.45 -9.92 -1.63
N LEU A 21 0.28 -9.95 -0.52
CA LEU A 21 1.73 -10.11 -0.53
C LEU A 21 2.21 -11.47 -1.06
N SER A 22 1.35 -12.51 -1.06
CA SER A 22 1.68 -13.81 -1.66
C SER A 22 1.47 -13.88 -3.18
N LEU A 23 0.90 -12.84 -3.79
CA LEU A 23 0.74 -12.77 -5.24
C LEU A 23 2.12 -12.63 -5.94
N PRO A 24 2.22 -13.08 -7.20
CA PRO A 24 3.31 -12.62 -8.07
C PRO A 24 3.20 -11.12 -8.34
N ASP A 25 4.30 -10.50 -8.76
CA ASP A 25 4.28 -9.10 -9.17
C ASP A 25 3.43 -8.93 -10.44
N GLY A 26 2.65 -7.85 -10.50
CA GLY A 26 1.77 -7.59 -11.65
C GLY A 26 0.66 -8.62 -11.83
N ALA A 27 0.08 -9.12 -10.75
CA ALA A 27 -1.02 -10.07 -10.83
C ALA A 27 -2.27 -9.39 -11.45
N ASP A 28 -2.79 -9.99 -12.52
CA ASP A 28 -4.07 -9.64 -13.14
C ASP A 28 -5.25 -10.38 -12.47
N ALA A 29 -6.50 -10.11 -12.90
CA ALA A 29 -7.68 -10.73 -12.30
C ALA A 29 -7.67 -12.26 -12.39
N ALA A 30 -7.15 -12.82 -13.49
CA ALA A 30 -7.05 -14.27 -13.67
C ALA A 30 -6.06 -14.88 -12.68
N LYS A 31 -4.88 -14.28 -12.52
CA LYS A 31 -3.84 -14.73 -11.60
C LYS A 31 -4.26 -14.56 -10.13
N ILE A 32 -4.96 -13.48 -9.80
CA ILE A 32 -5.54 -13.27 -8.46
C ILE A 32 -6.49 -14.43 -8.12
N ARG A 33 -7.38 -14.79 -9.04
CA ARG A 33 -8.34 -15.88 -8.84
C ARG A 33 -7.65 -17.25 -8.73
N GLU A 34 -6.61 -17.47 -9.51
CA GLU A 34 -5.79 -18.70 -9.46
C GLU A 34 -5.07 -18.87 -8.13
N VAL A 35 -4.38 -17.82 -7.65
CA VAL A 35 -3.50 -17.90 -6.48
C VAL A 35 -4.27 -17.77 -5.17
N LEU A 36 -5.29 -16.90 -5.14
CA LEU A 36 -6.02 -16.58 -3.91
C LEU A 36 -7.37 -17.29 -3.82
N GLY A 37 -7.86 -17.91 -4.90
CA GLY A 37 -9.15 -18.60 -4.91
C GLY A 37 -10.35 -17.64 -4.95
N PRO A 38 -11.57 -18.14 -4.65
CA PRO A 38 -12.83 -17.42 -4.88
C PRO A 38 -12.94 -16.10 -4.11
N ASP A 39 -12.42 -16.03 -2.88
CA ASP A 39 -12.44 -14.82 -2.05
C ASP A 39 -11.21 -13.92 -2.27
N GLY A 40 -10.42 -14.19 -3.31
CA GLY A 40 -9.20 -13.46 -3.61
C GLY A 40 -9.44 -12.00 -3.97
N GLU A 41 -10.49 -11.74 -4.75
CA GLU A 41 -10.84 -10.40 -5.19
C GLU A 41 -11.29 -9.51 -4.03
N ASP A 42 -11.96 -10.05 -3.01
CA ASP A 42 -12.33 -9.30 -1.81
C ASP A 42 -11.11 -8.83 -1.01
N ALA A 43 -10.07 -9.68 -0.91
CA ALA A 43 -8.81 -9.31 -0.27
C ALA A 43 -8.08 -8.21 -1.05
N VAL A 44 -8.02 -8.33 -2.38
CA VAL A 44 -7.43 -7.33 -3.26
C VAL A 44 -8.20 -6.01 -3.18
N TYR A 45 -9.53 -6.07 -3.18
CA TYR A 45 -10.39 -4.90 -3.08
C TYR A 45 -10.20 -4.17 -1.76
N LEU A 46 -10.19 -4.89 -0.63
CA LEU A 46 -9.97 -4.28 0.69
C LEU A 46 -8.62 -3.58 0.77
N VAL A 47 -7.53 -4.22 0.32
CA VAL A 47 -6.19 -3.62 0.35
C VAL A 47 -6.10 -2.41 -0.57
N SER A 48 -6.60 -2.54 -1.80
CA SER A 48 -6.57 -1.45 -2.79
C SER A 48 -7.38 -0.23 -2.32
N LEU A 49 -8.60 -0.44 -1.81
CA LEU A 49 -9.45 0.63 -1.28
C LEU A 49 -8.83 1.32 -0.05
N THR A 50 -8.12 0.55 0.78
CA THR A 50 -7.43 1.07 1.96
C THR A 50 -6.30 2.01 1.53
N TRP A 51 -5.47 1.62 0.57
CA TRP A 51 -4.42 2.47 0.04
C TRP A 51 -4.96 3.65 -0.76
N GLU A 52 -6.04 3.46 -1.52
CA GLU A 52 -6.74 4.54 -2.22
C GLU A 52 -7.20 5.61 -1.23
N SER A 53 -7.82 5.20 -0.12
CA SER A 53 -8.28 6.09 0.94
C SER A 53 -7.12 6.85 1.59
N LEU A 54 -5.99 6.19 1.84
CA LEU A 54 -4.78 6.84 2.34
C LEU A 54 -4.24 7.87 1.34
N GLY A 55 -4.22 7.53 0.04
CA GLY A 55 -3.83 8.45 -1.02
C GLY A 55 -4.70 9.71 -1.07
N VAL A 56 -6.02 9.57 -0.90
CA VAL A 56 -6.95 10.71 -0.80
C VAL A 56 -6.62 11.61 0.40
N LEU A 57 -6.34 11.02 1.57
CA LEU A 57 -5.97 11.78 2.78
C LEU A 57 -4.67 12.56 2.58
N VAL A 58 -3.67 11.96 1.93
CA VAL A 58 -2.42 12.64 1.60
C VAL A 58 -2.63 13.75 0.59
N PHE A 59 -3.39 13.50 -0.48
CA PHE A 59 -3.72 14.50 -1.50
C PHE A 59 -4.43 15.71 -0.88
N ARG A 60 -5.31 15.47 0.10
CA ARG A 60 -6.02 16.52 0.86
C ARG A 60 -5.20 17.17 1.97
N ARG A 61 -3.95 16.75 2.18
CA ARG A 61 -3.03 17.22 3.23
C ARG A 61 -3.51 16.93 4.67
N GLU A 62 -4.38 15.94 4.83
CA GLU A 62 -4.80 15.44 6.15
C GLU A 62 -3.73 14.49 6.75
N VAL A 63 -2.92 13.88 5.88
CA VAL A 63 -1.78 13.01 6.23
C VAL A 63 -0.55 13.46 5.44
N THR A 64 0.61 13.52 6.08
CA THR A 64 1.87 13.87 5.39
C THR A 64 2.52 12.63 4.77
N LEU A 65 3.34 12.83 3.73
CA LEU A 65 4.15 11.75 3.17
C LEU A 65 5.14 11.18 4.20
N ASP A 66 5.66 12.00 5.12
CA ASP A 66 6.54 11.54 6.20
C ASP A 66 5.81 10.53 7.11
N LEU A 67 4.54 10.77 7.41
CA LEU A 67 3.75 9.83 8.20
C LEU A 67 3.48 8.52 7.44
N VAL A 68 3.28 8.59 6.12
CA VAL A 68 3.17 7.38 5.30
C VAL A 68 4.49 6.61 5.32
N ASP A 69 5.62 7.32 5.25
CA ASP A 69 6.96 6.75 5.30
C ASP A 69 7.21 5.97 6.59
N ASP A 70 6.88 6.58 7.74
CA ASP A 70 7.08 6.01 9.07
C ASP A 70 6.26 4.74 9.34
N PHE A 71 5.06 4.63 8.77
CA PHE A 71 4.10 3.59 9.15
C PHE A 71 3.76 2.59 8.04
N PHE A 72 3.81 2.99 6.77
CA PHE A 72 3.13 2.25 5.68
C PHE A 72 3.94 2.06 4.40
N SER A 73 5.11 2.70 4.24
CA SER A 73 5.94 2.68 3.02
C SER A 73 6.12 1.29 2.41
N GLY A 74 6.72 0.36 3.16
CA GLY A 74 7.00 -1.00 2.69
C GLY A 74 5.75 -1.75 2.20
N PRO A 75 4.74 -1.98 3.07
CA PRO A 75 3.50 -2.64 2.68
C PRO A 75 2.78 -1.98 1.49
N LEU A 76 2.77 -0.66 1.42
CA LEU A 76 2.16 0.11 0.33
C LEU A 76 2.88 -0.15 -1.00
N ILE A 77 4.21 0.02 -1.03
CA ILE A 77 5.02 -0.15 -2.24
C ILE A 77 4.95 -1.59 -2.74
N ILE A 78 5.06 -2.57 -1.84
CA ILE A 78 4.99 -3.98 -2.23
C ILE A 78 3.58 -4.30 -2.75
N SER A 79 2.52 -3.81 -2.09
CA SER A 79 1.14 -3.99 -2.59
C SER A 79 0.98 -3.43 -4.01
N TRP A 80 1.57 -2.27 -4.30
CA TRP A 80 1.54 -1.69 -5.64
C TRP A 80 2.28 -2.57 -6.66
N GLN A 81 3.46 -3.07 -6.32
CA GLN A 81 4.20 -4.01 -7.17
C GLN A 81 3.39 -5.27 -7.48
N LYS A 82 2.65 -5.80 -6.51
CA LYS A 82 1.76 -6.96 -6.68
C LYS A 82 0.57 -6.65 -7.56
N LEU A 83 -0.05 -5.48 -7.41
CA LEU A 83 -1.38 -5.21 -7.95
C LEU A 83 -1.43 -4.28 -9.15
N LYS A 84 -0.34 -3.62 -9.56
CA LYS A 84 -0.32 -2.56 -10.60
C LYS A 84 -1.04 -2.87 -11.92
N ASP A 85 -1.20 -4.14 -12.29
CA ASP A 85 -1.84 -4.56 -13.54
C ASP A 85 -3.35 -4.81 -13.39
N TYR A 86 -3.82 -5.21 -12.19
CA TYR A 86 -5.24 -5.44 -11.90
C TYR A 86 -6.13 -4.19 -12.09
N PRO A 87 -5.78 -2.99 -11.58
CA PRO A 87 -6.55 -1.77 -11.81
C PRO A 87 -6.65 -1.38 -13.28
N GLN A 88 -5.71 -1.79 -14.14
CA GLN A 88 -5.73 -1.43 -15.56
C GLN A 88 -6.88 -2.16 -16.28
N GLU A 89 -7.17 -3.40 -15.89
CA GLU A 89 -8.35 -4.14 -16.38
C GLU A 89 -9.64 -3.47 -15.89
N TRP A 90 -9.68 -3.10 -14.61
CA TRP A 90 -10.83 -2.39 -14.02
C TRP A 90 -11.11 -1.04 -14.67
N ARG A 91 -10.05 -0.26 -14.97
CA ARG A 91 -10.15 1.04 -15.66
C ARG A 91 -10.68 0.89 -17.08
N ARG A 92 -10.33 -0.20 -17.79
CA ARG A 92 -10.85 -0.48 -19.14
C ARG A 92 -12.35 -0.80 -19.15
N ILE A 93 -12.89 -1.35 -18.06
CA ILE A 93 -14.25 -1.92 -18.02
C ILE A 93 -15.26 -1.02 -17.30
N LEU A 94 -14.90 -0.36 -16.19
CA LEU A 94 -15.87 0.25 -15.27
C LEU A 94 -15.76 1.76 -15.12
N LYS A 95 -14.53 2.28 -14.93
CA LYS A 95 -14.26 3.72 -14.79
C LYS A 95 -12.93 4.05 -15.46
N PRO A 96 -12.96 4.50 -16.72
CA PRO A 96 -11.78 5.08 -17.34
C PRO A 96 -11.24 6.19 -16.44
N ASP A 97 -9.92 6.21 -16.28
CA ASP A 97 -9.14 7.29 -15.68
C ASP A 97 -9.10 7.43 -14.14
N THR A 98 -10.07 6.95 -13.35
CA THR A 98 -10.08 7.24 -11.88
C THR A 98 -9.99 6.03 -10.95
N GLY A 99 -10.00 4.79 -11.46
CA GLY A 99 -9.95 3.60 -10.59
C GLY A 99 -8.58 3.39 -9.94
N ASN A 100 -8.47 3.33 -8.62
CA ASN A 100 -7.19 3.20 -7.89
C ASN A 100 -6.17 4.30 -8.26
N GLU A 101 -6.64 5.50 -8.59
CA GLU A 101 -5.78 6.61 -9.01
C GLU A 101 -4.93 7.11 -7.85
N CYS A 102 -5.52 7.31 -6.67
CA CYS A 102 -4.80 7.83 -5.51
C CYS A 102 -3.81 6.81 -4.95
N PHE A 103 -4.12 5.52 -5.01
CA PHE A 103 -3.22 4.42 -4.67
C PHE A 103 -2.01 4.42 -5.60
N HIS A 104 -2.24 4.43 -6.92
CA HIS A 104 -1.17 4.55 -7.91
C HIS A 104 -0.30 5.77 -7.60
N TRP A 105 -0.90 6.96 -7.51
CA TRP A 105 -0.17 8.21 -7.30
C TRP A 105 0.66 8.17 -6.02
N LEU A 106 0.08 7.68 -4.91
CA LEU A 106 0.77 7.60 -3.63
C LEU A 106 1.94 6.61 -3.69
N ALA A 107 1.76 5.44 -4.28
CA ALA A 107 2.81 4.44 -4.43
C ALA A 107 3.99 4.98 -5.24
N GLU A 108 3.74 5.65 -6.37
CA GLU A 108 4.79 6.30 -7.17
C GLU A 108 5.53 7.40 -6.39
N ARG A 109 4.83 8.17 -5.53
CA ARG A 109 5.51 9.14 -4.65
C ARG A 109 6.43 8.48 -3.64
N MET A 110 6.02 7.36 -3.07
CA MET A 110 6.85 6.63 -2.11
C MET A 110 8.06 5.97 -2.78
N VAL A 111 7.89 5.37 -3.96
CA VAL A 111 9.00 4.82 -4.75
C VAL A 111 10.01 5.91 -5.13
N ASP A 112 9.54 7.07 -5.59
CA ASP A 112 10.43 8.19 -5.92
C ASP A 112 11.20 8.72 -4.71
N ARG A 113 10.55 8.73 -3.54
CA ARG A 113 11.15 9.15 -2.28
C ARG A 113 12.25 8.17 -1.85
N GLU A 114 11.98 6.87 -1.84
CA GLU A 114 12.98 5.83 -1.54
C GLU A 114 14.16 5.87 -2.53
N ARG A 115 13.90 6.13 -3.81
CA ARG A 115 14.97 6.28 -4.81
C ARG A 115 15.86 7.50 -4.56
N SER A 116 15.27 8.60 -4.10
CA SER A 116 15.97 9.87 -3.91
C SER A 116 16.73 9.92 -2.58
N ALA A 117 16.17 9.31 -1.54
CA ALA A 117 16.76 9.21 -0.21
C ALA A 117 16.43 7.82 0.38
N PRO A 118 17.25 6.80 0.10
CA PRO A 118 17.03 5.46 0.63
C PRO A 118 16.96 5.47 2.15
N PRO A 119 15.95 4.84 2.78
CA PRO A 119 15.85 4.82 4.22
C PRO A 119 17.02 4.03 4.82
N VAL A 120 17.67 4.59 5.84
CA VAL A 120 18.62 3.85 6.66
C VAL A 120 17.81 3.15 7.74
N PRO A 121 17.84 1.80 7.83
CA PRO A 121 17.07 1.09 8.86
C PRO A 121 17.38 1.61 10.26
N ALA A 122 16.36 1.78 11.09
CA ALA A 122 16.51 2.34 12.43
C ALA A 122 17.53 1.56 13.30
N TYR A 123 17.59 0.24 13.17
CA TYR A 123 18.58 -0.60 13.89
C TYR A 123 20.03 -0.33 13.47
N ILE A 124 20.24 0.35 12.34
CA ILE A 124 21.54 0.83 11.87
C ILE A 124 21.72 2.30 12.26
N ALA A 125 20.79 3.18 11.87
CA ALA A 125 20.88 4.63 12.09
C ALA A 125 20.95 5.02 13.58
N HIS A 126 20.30 4.22 14.42
CA HIS A 126 20.17 4.46 15.86
C HIS A 126 20.76 3.30 16.67
N ARG A 127 21.78 2.62 16.14
CA ARG A 127 22.44 1.48 16.81
C ARG A 127 22.93 1.82 18.23
N ASP A 128 23.35 3.06 18.43
CA ASP A 128 23.87 3.57 19.71
C ASP A 128 22.85 4.46 20.45
N TRP A 129 21.56 4.32 20.16
CA TRP A 129 20.52 5.09 20.84
C TRP A 129 20.60 4.89 22.36
N ARG A 130 20.74 6.00 23.08
CA ARG A 130 20.67 6.04 24.54
C ARG A 130 19.48 6.90 24.89
N ASP A 131 18.58 6.34 25.69
CA ASP A 131 17.51 7.14 26.29
C ASP A 131 18.18 8.25 27.11
N GLY A 132 17.82 9.50 26.83
CA GLY A 132 18.35 10.64 27.57
C GLY A 132 18.05 10.46 29.06
N ILE A 133 19.10 10.53 29.89
CA ILE A 133 18.98 10.68 31.35
C ILE A 133 18.61 12.13 31.63
#